data_AF-A0A370L204-F1
#
_entry.id   AF-A0A370L204-F1
#
_cell.length_a   1.000
_cell.length_b   1.000
_cell.length_c   1.000
_cell.angle_alpha   90.00
_cell.angle_beta   90.00
_cell.angle_gamma   90.00
#
_symmetry.space_group_name_H-M   'P 1'
#
loop_
_entity.id
_entity.type
_entity.pdbx_description
1 polymer ?
#
loop_
_entity_poly.entity_id
_entity_poly.type
_entity_poly.pdbx_seq_one_letter_code
_entity_poly.pdbx_strand_id
1 'polypeptide(L)'
;MTLHTIEAGSASDCVTFLQWAQRDVKAVITLMRSESTRPQEIAGAINFKWIFPEISCQGSICSFSRPAYGIAYNSRPMARRLHCPGVFQPCREDRMHKVEIPQSVVDRVVARRGSAHPHANLDPERTALIVVDLQNGFMMKGVAHALCEEAIDIVPNVNKLADAVRRTGGKVFWIKNTHDAECLTSWSHMHAMSSPAQQQKRVEAMSEGTLGHQLWADLDVQPGDETVQKTRYSALIQGSSDLEARLRAGGYDTVLITGTMTNVCCESTARDAMMLNFKTIMVSDGNATATDEEHNASLIAMYLIFGDVMDTDFLIGCLERNQVLKQAAE
;
A
#
# COMPACT_ATOMS: atom_id res chain seq x y z
N MET A 1 -11.51 23.49 -0.03
CA MET A 1 -11.15 23.08 1.35
C MET A 1 -12.41 22.52 1.99
N THR A 2 -12.55 21.21 1.93
CA THR A 2 -13.78 20.48 2.26
C THR A 2 -13.80 20.23 3.76
N LEU A 3 -14.85 20.69 4.44
CA LEU A 3 -15.11 20.46 5.87
C LEU A 3 -15.55 19.02 6.08
N HIS A 4 -14.79 18.24 6.85
CA HIS A 4 -15.25 16.98 7.40
C HIS A 4 -16.05 17.26 8.68
N THR A 5 -17.27 16.74 8.76
CA THR A 5 -18.07 16.73 9.99
C THR A 5 -17.94 15.33 10.57
N ILE A 6 -17.39 15.18 11.77
CA ILE A 6 -17.27 13.90 12.47
C ILE A 6 -18.24 13.93 13.66
N GLU A 7 -19.16 12.97 13.73
CA GLU A 7 -20.00 12.74 14.91
C GLU A 7 -19.19 11.97 15.96
N ALA A 8 -18.91 12.60 17.11
CA ALA A 8 -18.26 11.94 18.24
C ALA A 8 -19.34 11.36 19.18
N GLY A 9 -19.25 10.06 19.47
CA GLY A 9 -20.23 9.31 20.25
C GLY A 9 -20.15 9.50 21.77
N SER A 10 -19.19 10.26 22.30
CA SER A 10 -19.13 10.58 23.73
C SER A 10 -18.28 11.83 24.04
N ALA A 11 -18.58 12.49 25.16
CA ALA A 11 -17.89 13.70 25.61
C ALA A 11 -16.39 13.48 25.98
N SER A 12 -15.97 12.24 26.23
CA SER A 12 -14.57 11.89 26.52
C SER A 12 -13.67 11.93 25.27
N ASP A 13 -14.24 11.72 24.08
CA ASP A 13 -13.47 11.63 22.84
C ASP A 13 -13.03 13.02 22.33
N CYS A 14 -13.85 14.05 22.57
CA CYS A 14 -13.50 15.44 22.23
C CYS A 14 -12.35 15.99 23.09
N VAL A 15 -12.26 15.61 24.37
CA VAL A 15 -11.20 16.08 25.27
C VAL A 15 -9.85 15.47 24.90
N THR A 16 -9.84 14.20 24.49
CA THR A 16 -8.62 13.48 24.08
C THR A 16 -8.06 14.05 22.77
N PHE A 17 -8.93 14.41 21.82
CA PHE A 17 -8.53 15.04 20.56
C PHE A 17 -7.95 16.46 20.76
N LEU A 18 -8.55 17.26 21.65
CA LEU A 18 -8.05 18.60 22.00
C LEU A 18 -6.69 18.54 22.73
N GLN A 19 -6.46 17.51 23.56
CA GLN A 19 -5.18 17.31 24.24
C GLN A 19 -4.08 16.84 23.28
N TRP A 20 -4.42 16.06 22.25
CA TRP A 20 -3.50 15.69 21.17
C TRP A 20 -3.09 16.91 20.34
N ALA A 21 -4.05 17.73 19.89
CA ALA A 21 -3.78 18.95 19.11
C ALA A 21 -2.93 19.99 19.88
N GLN A 22 -3.04 20.06 21.21
CA GLN A 22 -2.21 20.93 22.05
C GLN A 22 -0.76 20.46 22.19
N ARG A 23 -0.47 19.17 22.00
CA ARG A 23 0.89 18.61 22.07
C ARG A 23 1.71 18.96 20.84
N ASP A 24 1.11 18.91 19.64
CA ASP A 24 1.81 19.19 18.39
C ASP A 24 2.17 20.65 18.21
N VAL A 25 1.33 21.58 18.67
CA VAL A 25 1.65 23.01 18.62
C VAL A 25 2.85 23.36 19.51
N LYS A 26 3.00 22.70 20.68
CA LYS A 26 4.18 22.88 21.55
C LYS A 26 5.46 22.27 20.96
N ALA A 27 5.35 21.17 20.22
CA ALA A 27 6.49 20.55 19.53
C ALA A 27 7.01 21.46 18.40
N VAL A 28 6.10 22.04 17.62
CA VAL A 28 6.43 22.98 16.54
C VAL A 28 7.08 24.27 17.08
N ILE A 29 6.64 24.77 18.23
CA ILE A 29 7.24 25.95 18.89
C ILE A 29 8.65 25.66 19.43
N THR A 30 8.91 24.44 19.90
CA THR A 30 10.24 24.05 20.41
C THR A 30 11.26 23.90 19.26
N LEU A 31 10.84 23.33 18.13
CA LEU A 31 11.68 23.17 16.94
C LEU A 31 12.10 24.52 16.33
N MET A 32 11.18 25.49 16.27
CA MET A 32 11.48 26.82 15.72
C MET A 32 12.44 27.65 16.58
N ARG A 33 12.60 27.32 17.87
CA ARG A 33 13.54 28.01 18.78
C ARG A 33 14.95 27.42 18.75
N SER A 34 15.13 26.18 18.31
CA SER A 34 16.45 25.52 18.29
C SER A 34 17.28 25.78 17.04
N GLU A 35 16.69 26.33 15.96
CA GLU A 35 17.37 26.44 14.66
C GLU A 35 17.62 27.88 14.15
N SER A 36 17.28 28.94 14.88
CA SER A 36 17.49 30.32 14.39
C SER A 36 18.67 31.04 15.08
N THR A 37 19.63 31.51 14.29
CA THR A 37 20.82 32.28 14.74
C THR A 37 20.60 33.78 14.96
N ARG A 38 19.35 34.30 14.99
CA ARG A 38 19.07 35.71 15.33
C ARG A 38 17.72 35.89 16.05
N PRO A 39 17.68 36.03 17.38
CA PRO A 39 16.43 36.06 18.15
C PRO A 39 15.61 37.36 18.07
N GLN A 40 16.05 38.40 17.35
CA GLN A 40 15.46 39.74 17.46
C GLN A 40 14.72 40.24 16.20
N GLU A 41 14.75 39.53 15.07
CA GLU A 41 14.08 39.97 13.83
C GLU A 41 12.72 39.29 13.54
N ILE A 42 12.31 38.29 14.33
CA ILE A 42 10.99 37.61 14.20
C ILE A 42 9.93 38.20 15.15
N ALA A 43 10.28 39.16 16.02
CA ALA A 43 9.34 39.76 16.97
C ALA A 43 8.38 40.80 16.36
N GLY A 44 8.53 41.16 15.08
CA GLY A 44 7.74 42.22 14.42
C GLY A 44 6.59 41.75 13.53
N ALA A 45 6.48 40.47 13.23
CA ALA A 45 5.49 39.97 12.28
C ALA A 45 4.95 38.63 12.75
N ILE A 46 4.02 38.66 13.71
CA ILE A 46 2.95 37.67 13.96
C ILE A 46 2.21 38.18 15.22
N ASN A 47 1.02 38.74 15.02
CA ASN A 47 0.14 39.16 16.11
C ASN A 47 -0.99 38.14 16.22
N PHE A 48 -0.74 36.99 16.87
CA PHE A 48 -1.79 36.00 17.14
C PHE A 48 -2.65 36.46 18.31
N LYS A 49 -3.66 37.31 18.01
CA LYS A 49 -4.77 37.54 18.92
C LYS A 49 -5.74 36.36 18.78
N TRP A 50 -5.71 35.51 19.80
CA TRP A 50 -6.53 34.32 20.00
C TRP A 50 -7.98 34.46 19.50
N ILE A 51 -8.41 33.53 18.64
CA ILE A 51 -9.81 33.29 18.31
C ILE A 51 -10.24 32.04 19.08
N PHE A 52 -10.88 32.22 20.23
CA PHE A 52 -11.66 31.16 20.88
C PHE A 52 -13.13 31.59 20.87
N PRO A 53 -14.06 30.79 20.33
CA PRO A 53 -15.46 30.95 20.67
C PRO A 53 -15.70 30.37 22.08
N GLU A 54 -16.41 31.10 22.93
CA GLU A 54 -16.97 30.54 24.17
C GLU A 54 -17.99 29.45 23.80
N ILE A 55 -17.77 28.23 24.30
CA ILE A 55 -18.68 27.10 24.14
C ILE A 55 -19.45 26.95 25.45
N SER A 56 -20.78 27.13 25.42
CA SER A 56 -21.66 26.73 26.52
C SER A 56 -22.46 25.49 26.11
N CYS A 57 -22.29 24.39 26.85
CA CYS A 57 -23.06 23.16 26.62
C CYS A 57 -24.23 23.06 27.61
N GLN A 58 -25.45 22.92 27.10
CA GLN A 58 -26.60 22.40 27.85
C GLN A 58 -27.19 21.20 27.09
N GLY A 59 -26.92 19.99 27.59
CA GLY A 59 -27.40 18.74 26.99
C GLY A 59 -26.83 18.46 25.60
N SER A 60 -27.56 17.70 24.78
CA SER A 60 -27.13 17.15 23.49
C SER A 60 -27.09 18.15 22.32
N ILE A 61 -27.11 19.46 22.60
CA ILE A 61 -27.15 20.51 21.57
C ILE A 61 -26.03 21.52 21.84
N CYS A 62 -25.10 21.65 20.90
CA CYS A 62 -24.10 22.72 20.88
C CYS A 62 -24.59 23.86 19.97
N SER A 63 -24.79 25.05 20.54
CA SER A 63 -25.12 26.26 19.78
C SER A 63 -23.91 27.18 19.61
N PHE A 64 -23.68 27.66 18.39
CA PHE A 64 -22.60 28.58 18.04
C PHE A 64 -23.14 30.01 17.87
N SER A 65 -22.61 30.99 18.60
CA SER A 65 -22.84 32.40 18.30
C SER A 65 -21.66 32.96 17.49
N ARG A 66 -21.92 33.40 16.26
CA ARG A 66 -20.97 34.20 15.47
C ARG A 66 -21.00 35.67 15.94
N PRO A 67 -19.86 36.40 15.93
CA PRO A 67 -19.90 37.85 15.95
C PRO A 67 -20.45 38.36 14.62
N ALA A 68 -21.37 39.31 14.69
CA ALA A 68 -22.02 39.90 13.53
C ALA A 68 -21.06 40.80 12.73
N TYR A 69 -20.84 40.48 11.46
CA TYR A 69 -20.55 41.45 10.42
C TYR A 69 -21.34 41.06 9.16
N GLY A 70 -22.26 41.94 8.78
CA GLY A 70 -23.30 41.67 7.79
C GLY A 70 -22.85 41.84 6.35
N ILE A 71 -23.31 40.94 5.49
CA ILE A 71 -23.72 41.25 4.11
C ILE A 71 -24.99 40.42 3.85
N ALA A 72 -26.07 41.11 3.50
CA ALA A 72 -27.39 40.54 3.26
C ALA A 72 -27.42 39.73 1.97
N TYR A 73 -28.01 38.53 2.00
CA TYR A 73 -28.55 37.88 0.80
C TYR A 73 -29.91 37.23 1.09
N ASN A 74 -30.81 37.45 0.15
CA ASN A 74 -32.24 37.23 0.18
C ASN A 74 -32.65 35.78 0.48
N SER A 75 -33.70 35.67 1.30
CA SER A 75 -34.40 34.46 1.74
C SER A 75 -35.10 33.67 0.64
N ARG A 76 -34.90 32.34 0.58
CA ARG A 76 -35.93 31.32 0.28
C ARG A 76 -35.55 29.96 0.90
N PRO A 77 -36.45 29.26 1.61
CA PRO A 77 -36.19 27.91 2.10
C PRO A 77 -36.61 26.88 1.04
N MET A 78 -35.70 26.03 0.58
CA MET A 78 -36.06 24.78 -0.09
C MET A 78 -35.59 23.61 0.78
N ALA A 79 -36.48 23.17 1.65
CA ALA A 79 -36.41 21.83 2.21
C ALA A 79 -36.71 20.83 1.08
N ARG A 80 -35.66 20.23 0.51
CA ARG A 80 -35.78 18.95 -0.20
C ARG A 80 -35.01 17.91 0.59
N ARG A 81 -35.77 17.06 1.30
CA ARG A 81 -35.29 15.77 1.80
C ARG A 81 -34.92 14.93 0.58
N LEU A 82 -33.64 14.86 0.25
CA LEU A 82 -33.13 13.79 -0.60
C LEU A 82 -32.95 12.56 0.29
N HIS A 83 -33.93 11.66 0.23
CA HIS A 83 -33.76 10.29 0.71
C HIS A 83 -32.79 9.60 -0.26
N CYS A 84 -31.58 9.28 0.21
CA CYS A 84 -30.69 8.37 -0.49
C CYS A 84 -30.97 6.95 0.03
N PRO A 85 -31.52 6.03 -0.78
CA PRO A 85 -31.63 4.63 -0.40
C PRO A 85 -30.28 3.95 -0.67
N GLY A 86 -29.28 4.31 0.13
CA GLY A 86 -28.00 3.63 0.16
C GLY A 86 -27.94 2.80 1.42
N VAL A 87 -27.88 1.48 1.28
CA VAL A 87 -27.45 0.61 2.37
C VAL A 87 -26.07 1.14 2.79
N PHE A 88 -25.98 1.76 3.97
CA PHE A 88 -24.71 2.09 4.59
C PHE A 88 -24.05 0.75 4.89
N GLN A 89 -23.27 0.22 3.95
CA GLN A 89 -22.32 -0.83 4.27
C GLN A 89 -21.34 -0.21 5.27
N PRO A 90 -21.12 -0.82 6.44
CA PRO A 90 -20.11 -0.33 7.36
C PRO A 90 -18.77 -0.30 6.61
N CYS A 91 -18.01 0.78 6.79
CA CYS A 91 -16.62 0.84 6.33
C CYS A 91 -15.92 -0.42 6.82
N ARG A 92 -15.41 -1.23 5.90
CA ARG A 92 -14.61 -2.42 6.21
C ARG A 92 -13.48 -1.95 7.13
N GLU A 93 -13.39 -2.54 8.33
CA GLU A 93 -12.25 -2.30 9.20
C GLU A 93 -10.97 -2.66 8.43
N ASP A 94 -9.97 -1.78 8.49
CA ASP A 94 -8.66 -2.01 7.88
C ASP A 94 -8.07 -3.30 8.49
N ARG A 95 -7.99 -4.34 7.66
CA ARG A 95 -7.48 -5.68 8.02
C ARG A 95 -6.08 -5.91 7.45
N MET A 96 -5.24 -4.88 7.43
CA MET A 96 -3.82 -5.06 7.13
C MET A 96 -3.17 -6.04 8.12
N HIS A 97 -2.31 -6.93 7.61
CA HIS A 97 -1.66 -7.94 8.43
C HIS A 97 -0.85 -7.33 9.57
N LYS A 98 -0.88 -8.00 10.72
CA LYS A 98 0.03 -7.67 11.82
C LYS A 98 1.41 -8.26 11.53
N VAL A 99 2.30 -7.44 11.00
CA VAL A 99 3.68 -7.86 10.69
C VAL A 99 4.50 -8.03 11.98
N GLU A 100 4.96 -9.25 12.23
CA GLU A 100 5.77 -9.62 13.40
C GLU A 100 6.99 -10.45 12.98
N ILE A 101 8.13 -9.78 12.80
CA ILE A 101 9.43 -10.44 12.61
C ILE A 101 10.15 -10.49 13.97
N PRO A 102 10.41 -11.67 14.56
CA PRO A 102 11.09 -11.77 15.85
C PRO A 102 12.47 -11.12 15.82
N GLN A 103 12.86 -10.44 16.91
CA GLN A 103 14.19 -9.82 16.99
C GLN A 103 15.33 -10.83 16.76
N SER A 104 15.15 -12.09 17.20
CA SER A 104 16.12 -13.16 16.95
C SER A 104 16.34 -13.46 15.46
N VAL A 105 15.34 -13.20 14.61
CA VAL A 105 15.46 -13.28 13.15
C VAL A 105 16.29 -12.11 12.64
N VAL A 106 15.96 -10.87 13.06
CA VAL A 106 16.70 -9.66 12.68
C VAL A 106 18.19 -9.79 13.06
N ASP A 107 18.49 -10.22 14.29
CA ASP A 107 19.86 -10.41 14.78
C ASP A 107 20.64 -11.40 13.92
N ARG A 108 19.99 -12.50 13.49
CA ARG A 108 20.61 -13.49 12.60
C ARG A 108 20.85 -12.94 11.20
N VAL A 109 19.95 -12.10 10.69
CA VAL A 109 20.13 -11.41 9.41
C VAL A 109 21.31 -10.46 9.48
N VAL A 110 21.36 -9.60 10.50
CA VAL A 110 22.47 -8.67 10.71
C VAL A 110 23.80 -9.42 10.88
N ALA A 111 23.82 -10.48 11.68
CA ALA A 111 25.03 -11.30 11.87
C ALA A 111 25.51 -11.95 10.56
N ARG A 112 24.60 -12.36 9.67
CA ARG A 112 24.94 -12.99 8.38
C ARG A 112 25.32 -11.98 7.31
N ARG A 113 24.59 -10.86 7.20
CA ARG A 113 24.63 -9.92 6.07
C ARG A 113 25.40 -8.63 6.38
N GLY A 114 25.71 -8.37 7.65
CA GLY A 114 26.34 -7.13 8.13
C GLY A 114 25.39 -5.94 8.24
N SER A 115 24.15 -6.06 7.75
CA SER A 115 23.11 -5.04 7.83
C SER A 115 21.73 -5.70 7.86
N ALA A 116 20.75 -5.03 8.46
CA ALA A 116 19.35 -5.42 8.40
C ALA A 116 18.77 -5.28 6.98
N HIS A 117 19.29 -4.34 6.19
CA HIS A 117 18.77 -4.00 4.86
C HIS A 117 19.91 -3.70 3.88
N PRO A 118 20.69 -4.72 3.42
CA PRO A 118 21.73 -4.55 2.41
C PRO A 118 21.26 -3.88 1.10
N HIS A 119 19.97 -3.94 0.77
CA HIS A 119 19.42 -3.34 -0.44
C HIS A 119 18.79 -1.96 -0.24
N ALA A 120 18.93 -1.34 0.94
CA ALA A 120 18.38 0.01 1.19
C ALA A 120 19.02 1.13 0.33
N ASN A 121 20.20 0.89 -0.25
CA ASN A 121 20.85 1.80 -1.19
C ASN A 121 20.62 1.37 -2.66
N LEU A 122 19.36 1.10 -3.02
CA LEU A 122 18.95 0.75 -4.38
C LEU A 122 19.04 1.94 -5.35
N ASP A 123 19.31 1.66 -6.63
CA ASP A 123 19.25 2.66 -7.71
C ASP A 123 17.79 2.77 -8.21
N PRO A 124 17.12 3.92 -8.05
CA PRO A 124 15.71 4.04 -8.37
C PRO A 124 15.38 3.75 -9.85
N GLU A 125 16.25 4.14 -10.78
CA GLU A 125 16.04 3.92 -12.22
C GLU A 125 16.24 2.46 -12.64
N ARG A 126 16.96 1.68 -11.82
CA ARG A 126 17.18 0.24 -12.03
C ARG A 126 16.28 -0.62 -11.15
N THR A 127 15.23 -0.01 -10.58
CA THR A 127 14.26 -0.66 -9.71
C THR A 127 12.92 -0.87 -10.42
N ALA A 128 12.40 -2.08 -10.31
CA ALA A 128 11.08 -2.45 -10.81
C ALA A 128 10.15 -2.84 -9.65
N LEU A 129 8.94 -2.30 -9.63
CA LEU A 129 7.85 -2.79 -8.78
C LEU A 129 7.10 -3.89 -9.52
N ILE A 130 7.00 -5.07 -8.91
CA ILE A 130 6.26 -6.22 -9.42
C ILE A 130 5.04 -6.41 -8.52
N VAL A 131 3.87 -6.09 -9.06
CA VAL A 131 2.59 -6.22 -8.36
C VAL A 131 1.92 -7.52 -8.78
N VAL A 132 1.86 -8.48 -7.85
CA VAL A 132 1.46 -9.86 -8.15
C VAL A 132 -0.02 -10.08 -7.88
N ASP A 133 -0.76 -10.45 -8.93
CA ASP A 133 -2.08 -11.10 -8.85
C ASP A 133 -3.16 -10.31 -8.07
N LEU A 134 -3.09 -8.97 -8.03
CA LEU A 134 -4.18 -8.13 -7.50
C LEU A 134 -5.33 -8.05 -8.51
N GLN A 135 -5.98 -9.19 -8.71
CA GLN A 135 -7.09 -9.42 -9.64
C GLN A 135 -8.38 -9.75 -8.88
N ASN A 136 -9.53 -9.48 -9.51
CA ASN A 136 -10.84 -9.85 -8.95
C ASN A 136 -10.95 -11.35 -8.62
N GLY A 137 -10.24 -12.20 -9.37
CA GLY A 137 -10.15 -13.65 -9.18
C GLY A 137 -9.48 -14.10 -7.87
N PHE A 138 -8.90 -13.15 -7.12
CA PHE A 138 -8.39 -13.33 -5.76
C PHE A 138 -9.10 -12.44 -4.73
N MET A 139 -9.61 -11.26 -5.13
CA MET A 139 -10.07 -10.24 -4.17
C MET A 139 -11.60 -10.12 -4.07
N MET A 140 -12.34 -10.53 -5.10
CA MET A 140 -13.78 -10.31 -5.17
C MET A 140 -14.57 -11.54 -4.71
N LYS A 141 -15.29 -11.43 -3.60
CA LYS A 141 -16.17 -12.49 -3.10
C LYS A 141 -17.22 -12.89 -4.15
N GLY A 142 -17.39 -14.19 -4.35
CA GLY A 142 -18.30 -14.75 -5.37
C GLY A 142 -17.70 -14.85 -6.77
N VAL A 143 -16.54 -14.22 -7.03
CA VAL A 143 -15.78 -14.35 -8.28
C VAL A 143 -14.45 -15.07 -8.04
N ALA A 144 -13.83 -14.85 -6.88
CA ALA A 144 -12.51 -15.38 -6.58
C ALA A 144 -12.49 -16.92 -6.48
N HIS A 145 -11.50 -17.54 -7.12
CA HIS A 145 -11.25 -18.97 -6.99
C HIS A 145 -10.44 -19.30 -5.73
N ALA A 146 -9.63 -18.35 -5.28
CA ALA A 146 -8.83 -18.37 -4.05
C ALA A 146 -8.94 -16.99 -3.39
N LEU A 147 -9.97 -16.80 -2.58
CA LEU A 147 -10.29 -15.50 -1.99
C LEU A 147 -9.25 -15.08 -0.93
N CYS A 148 -8.73 -13.88 -1.08
CA CYS A 148 -7.90 -13.14 -0.13
C CYS A 148 -8.50 -11.72 -0.06
N GLU A 149 -9.39 -11.48 0.90
CA GLU A 149 -10.04 -10.18 1.04
C GLU A 149 -9.04 -9.13 1.57
N GLU A 150 -8.08 -9.57 2.38
CA GLU A 150 -7.00 -8.80 2.99
C GLU A 150 -6.16 -8.07 1.92
N ALA A 151 -6.06 -8.64 0.71
CA ALA A 151 -5.37 -8.02 -0.41
C ALA A 151 -6.02 -6.69 -0.89
N ILE A 152 -7.27 -6.42 -0.54
CA ILE A 152 -7.91 -5.12 -0.83
C ILE A 152 -7.30 -4.02 0.05
N ASP A 153 -6.92 -4.34 1.30
CA ASP A 153 -6.44 -3.34 2.27
C ASP A 153 -5.02 -2.86 1.96
N ILE A 154 -4.23 -3.64 1.21
CA ILE A 154 -2.88 -3.24 0.76
C ILE A 154 -2.88 -2.36 -0.49
N VAL A 155 -4.01 -2.23 -1.20
CA VAL A 155 -4.09 -1.47 -2.48
C VAL A 155 -3.61 -0.02 -2.33
N PRO A 156 -3.98 0.73 -1.27
CA PRO A 156 -3.47 2.08 -1.06
C PRO A 156 -1.93 2.14 -0.97
N ASN A 157 -1.30 1.20 -0.26
CA ASN A 157 0.16 1.13 -0.13
C ASN A 157 0.82 0.76 -1.47
N VAL A 158 0.25 -0.21 -2.19
CA VAL A 158 0.73 -0.59 -3.53
C VAL A 158 0.67 0.58 -4.50
N ASN A 159 -0.43 1.33 -4.53
CA ASN A 159 -0.56 2.52 -5.37
C ASN A 159 0.44 3.61 -4.97
N LYS A 160 0.63 3.84 -3.66
CA LYS A 160 1.60 4.80 -3.13
C LYS A 160 3.03 4.45 -3.55
N LEU A 161 3.41 3.18 -3.45
CA LEU A 161 4.72 2.70 -3.88
C LEU A 161 4.88 2.76 -5.40
N ALA A 162 3.84 2.43 -6.16
CA ALA A 162 3.83 2.51 -7.62
C ALA A 162 4.08 3.95 -8.10
N ASP A 163 3.40 4.93 -7.50
CA ASP A 163 3.65 6.35 -7.78
C ASP A 163 5.12 6.73 -7.51
N ALA A 164 5.65 6.39 -6.32
CA ALA A 164 7.03 6.71 -5.97
C ALA A 164 8.03 6.09 -6.96
N VAL A 165 7.88 4.80 -7.30
CA VAL A 165 8.73 4.11 -8.27
C VAL A 165 8.72 4.82 -9.62
N ARG A 166 7.55 5.22 -10.13
CA ARG A 166 7.43 5.97 -11.40
C ARG A 166 8.12 7.33 -11.30
N ARG A 167 7.84 8.11 -10.25
CA ARG A 167 8.44 9.45 -10.04
C ARG A 167 9.95 9.39 -9.92
N THR A 168 10.49 8.29 -9.39
CA THR A 168 11.93 8.10 -9.24
C THR A 168 12.62 7.47 -10.45
N GLY A 169 11.89 7.24 -11.55
CA GLY A 169 12.46 6.72 -12.82
C GLY A 169 12.49 5.20 -12.93
N GLY A 170 11.91 4.47 -11.97
CA GLY A 170 11.72 3.03 -12.03
C GLY A 170 10.51 2.63 -12.87
N LYS A 171 10.14 1.34 -12.81
CA LYS A 171 9.09 0.76 -13.66
C LYS A 171 8.11 -0.10 -12.87
N VAL A 172 6.83 -0.04 -13.19
CA VAL A 172 5.78 -0.86 -12.57
C VAL A 172 5.34 -1.95 -13.54
N PHE A 173 5.30 -3.19 -13.04
CA PHE A 173 4.83 -4.38 -13.73
C PHE A 173 3.62 -4.96 -12.99
N TRP A 174 2.45 -4.94 -13.63
CA TRP A 174 1.22 -5.56 -13.16
C TRP A 174 1.15 -7.00 -13.65
N ILE A 175 1.26 -7.94 -12.72
CA ILE A 175 1.26 -9.36 -13.04
C ILE A 175 -0.15 -9.91 -12.91
N LYS A 176 -0.61 -10.57 -13.97
CA LYS A 176 -1.90 -11.25 -14.03
C LYS A 176 -1.65 -12.74 -14.11
N ASN A 177 -2.14 -13.49 -13.14
CA ASN A 177 -2.28 -14.93 -13.28
C ASN A 177 -3.32 -15.18 -14.38
N THR A 178 -2.96 -16.00 -15.35
CA THR A 178 -3.79 -16.37 -16.49
C THR A 178 -3.90 -17.88 -16.54
N HIS A 179 -5.11 -18.37 -16.73
CA HIS A 179 -5.37 -19.78 -16.98
C HIS A 179 -5.89 -19.97 -18.41
N ASP A 180 -5.04 -20.53 -19.25
CA ASP A 180 -5.38 -20.99 -20.59
C ASP A 180 -5.61 -22.51 -20.63
N ALA A 181 -6.00 -23.03 -21.79
CA ALA A 181 -6.25 -24.46 -21.96
C ALA A 181 -4.98 -25.32 -21.78
N GLU A 182 -3.79 -24.76 -22.04
CA GLU A 182 -2.51 -25.48 -21.91
C GLU A 182 -2.09 -25.64 -20.45
N CYS A 183 -2.53 -24.77 -19.54
CA CYS A 183 -2.23 -24.88 -18.11
C CYS A 183 -2.64 -26.23 -17.51
N LEU A 184 -3.77 -26.81 -17.95
CA LEU A 184 -4.27 -28.09 -17.45
C LEU A 184 -3.31 -29.26 -17.73
N THR A 185 -2.57 -29.20 -18.84
CA THR A 185 -1.61 -30.25 -19.23
C THR A 185 -0.19 -29.90 -18.79
N SER A 186 0.24 -28.67 -19.06
CA SER A 186 1.59 -28.17 -18.76
C SER A 186 1.88 -28.01 -17.27
N TRP A 187 0.84 -27.94 -16.43
CA TRP A 187 0.94 -27.93 -14.97
C TRP A 187 0.07 -29.01 -14.30
N SER A 188 -0.01 -30.17 -14.94
CA SER A 188 -0.87 -31.30 -14.55
C SER A 188 -0.81 -31.66 -13.06
N HIS A 189 0.37 -31.63 -12.43
CA HIS A 189 0.50 -31.96 -11.01
C HIS A 189 -0.23 -30.99 -10.09
N MET A 190 -0.16 -29.68 -10.36
CA MET A 190 -0.90 -28.69 -9.56
C MET A 190 -2.40 -28.89 -9.71
N HIS A 191 -2.87 -29.12 -10.94
CA HIS A 191 -4.28 -29.37 -11.20
C HIS A 191 -4.77 -30.67 -10.55
N ALA A 192 -3.94 -31.72 -10.50
CA ALA A 192 -4.26 -32.97 -9.82
C ALA A 192 -4.44 -32.84 -8.29
N MET A 193 -3.88 -31.78 -7.67
CA MET A 193 -4.09 -31.48 -6.25
C MET A 193 -5.40 -30.76 -5.96
N SER A 194 -6.16 -30.36 -6.99
CA SER A 194 -7.43 -29.64 -6.86
C SER A 194 -8.61 -30.48 -7.32
N SER A 195 -9.75 -30.37 -6.63
CA SER A 195 -10.99 -31.02 -7.08
C SER A 195 -11.44 -30.47 -8.44
N PRO A 196 -12.20 -31.24 -9.25
CA PRO A 196 -12.71 -30.75 -10.54
C PRO A 196 -13.52 -29.45 -10.42
N ALA A 197 -14.29 -29.28 -9.33
CA ALA A 197 -15.02 -28.06 -9.06
C ALA A 197 -14.09 -26.84 -8.83
N GLN A 198 -12.96 -27.04 -8.13
CA GLN A 198 -11.99 -25.96 -7.91
C GLN A 198 -11.20 -25.64 -9.19
N GLN A 199 -10.90 -26.65 -10.02
CA GLN A 199 -10.32 -26.43 -11.34
C GLN A 199 -11.25 -25.59 -12.22
N GLN A 200 -12.55 -25.93 -12.27
CA GLN A 200 -13.55 -25.18 -13.02
C GLN A 200 -13.66 -23.72 -12.55
N LYS A 201 -13.73 -23.49 -11.23
CA LYS A 201 -13.71 -22.12 -10.67
C LYS A 201 -12.45 -21.33 -11.08
N ARG A 202 -11.29 -21.99 -11.11
CA ARG A 202 -10.04 -21.35 -11.54
C ARG A 202 -10.10 -20.95 -13.02
N VAL A 203 -10.64 -21.81 -13.89
CA VAL A 203 -10.86 -21.48 -15.31
C VAL A 203 -11.78 -20.26 -15.42
N GLU A 204 -12.94 -20.30 -14.76
CA GLU A 204 -13.94 -19.22 -14.80
C GLU A 204 -13.42 -17.88 -14.26
N ALA A 205 -12.54 -17.91 -13.25
CA ALA A 205 -11.99 -16.71 -12.65
C ALA A 205 -10.71 -16.21 -13.34
N MET A 206 -9.90 -17.07 -13.95
CA MET A 206 -8.54 -16.72 -14.40
C MET A 206 -8.34 -16.77 -15.91
N SER A 207 -9.32 -17.20 -16.69
CA SER A 207 -9.24 -17.11 -18.15
C SER A 207 -9.39 -15.68 -18.64
N GLU A 208 -8.68 -15.35 -19.72
CA GLU A 208 -8.68 -14.02 -20.31
C GLU A 208 -10.09 -13.56 -20.71
N GLY A 209 -10.39 -12.28 -20.47
CA GLY A 209 -11.70 -11.68 -20.74
C GLY A 209 -12.75 -11.89 -19.65
N THR A 210 -12.50 -12.74 -18.66
CA THR A 210 -13.41 -12.93 -17.52
C THR A 210 -13.31 -11.76 -16.52
N LEU A 211 -14.36 -11.58 -15.70
CA LEU A 211 -14.35 -10.57 -14.63
C LEU A 211 -13.22 -10.83 -13.61
N GLY A 212 -13.00 -12.10 -13.26
CA GLY A 212 -11.96 -12.50 -12.33
C GLY A 212 -10.55 -12.17 -12.83
N HIS A 213 -10.32 -12.25 -14.15
CA HIS A 213 -9.01 -11.97 -14.72
C HIS A 213 -8.63 -10.49 -14.69
N GLN A 214 -9.60 -9.58 -14.59
CA GLN A 214 -9.34 -8.15 -14.52
C GLN A 214 -8.59 -7.78 -13.24
N LEU A 215 -7.68 -6.81 -13.36
CA LEU A 215 -7.03 -6.18 -12.21
C LEU A 215 -8.10 -5.53 -11.33
N TRP A 216 -7.83 -5.43 -10.03
CA TRP A 216 -8.71 -4.74 -9.10
C TRP A 216 -8.91 -3.28 -9.51
N ALA A 217 -10.15 -2.80 -9.46
CA ALA A 217 -10.54 -1.52 -10.07
C ALA A 217 -9.86 -0.29 -9.41
N ASP A 218 -9.50 -0.40 -8.13
CA ASP A 218 -8.88 0.70 -7.39
C ASP A 218 -7.35 0.78 -7.57
N LEU A 219 -6.75 -0.11 -8.36
CA LEU A 219 -5.33 -0.02 -8.70
C LEU A 219 -5.08 1.14 -9.65
N ASP A 220 -4.10 1.97 -9.33
CA ASP A 220 -3.69 3.11 -10.15
C ASP A 220 -2.78 2.64 -11.29
N VAL A 221 -3.35 1.95 -12.27
CA VAL A 221 -2.63 1.48 -13.47
C VAL A 221 -2.47 2.64 -14.45
N GLN A 222 -1.22 2.98 -14.79
CA GLN A 222 -0.87 4.10 -15.66
C GLN A 222 -0.47 3.62 -17.06
N PRO A 223 -0.66 4.42 -18.13
CA PRO A 223 -0.32 4.03 -19.51
C PRO A 223 1.15 3.66 -19.73
N GLY A 224 2.07 4.13 -18.87
CA GLY A 224 3.50 3.82 -18.93
C GLY A 224 3.91 2.51 -18.25
N ASP A 225 2.99 1.87 -17.52
CA ASP A 225 3.24 0.61 -16.84
C ASP A 225 3.19 -0.58 -17.80
N GLU A 226 3.71 -1.71 -17.37
CA GLU A 226 3.62 -2.95 -18.12
C GLU A 226 2.66 -3.94 -17.47
N THR A 227 1.91 -4.66 -18.29
CA THR A 227 1.13 -5.82 -17.84
C THR A 227 1.79 -7.09 -18.35
N VAL A 228 1.96 -8.07 -17.47
CA VAL A 228 2.54 -9.38 -17.80
C VAL A 228 1.56 -10.47 -17.37
N GLN A 229 1.31 -11.42 -18.26
CA GLN A 229 0.50 -12.59 -17.96
C GLN A 229 1.42 -13.75 -17.53
N LYS A 230 1.06 -14.44 -16.45
CA LYS A 230 1.79 -15.61 -15.96
C LYS A 230 0.89 -16.83 -15.82
N THR A 231 1.44 -18.00 -16.06
CA THR A 231 0.71 -19.28 -16.00
C THR A 231 1.14 -20.19 -14.85
N ARG A 232 2.09 -19.76 -14.02
CA ARG A 232 2.56 -20.45 -12.80
C ARG A 232 2.44 -19.56 -11.56
N TYR A 233 2.82 -20.09 -10.39
CA TYR A 233 2.85 -19.29 -9.15
C TYR A 233 3.87 -18.16 -9.27
N SER A 234 5.13 -18.50 -9.55
CA SER A 234 6.17 -17.53 -9.84
C SER A 234 5.96 -16.91 -11.22
N ALA A 235 6.14 -15.60 -11.33
CA ALA A 235 6.20 -14.91 -12.61
C ALA A 235 7.52 -15.19 -13.37
N LEU A 236 8.56 -15.65 -12.68
CA LEU A 236 9.92 -15.76 -13.20
C LEU A 236 10.37 -17.20 -13.47
N ILE A 237 9.62 -18.21 -13.00
CA ILE A 237 9.93 -19.60 -13.35
C ILE A 237 9.80 -19.82 -14.86
N GLN A 238 10.67 -20.65 -15.41
CA GLN A 238 10.72 -20.98 -16.84
C GLN A 238 9.33 -21.33 -17.39
N GLY A 239 8.96 -20.70 -18.50
CA GLY A 239 7.69 -20.94 -19.20
C GLY A 239 6.46 -20.32 -18.53
N SER A 240 6.63 -19.60 -17.42
CA SER A 240 5.51 -18.93 -16.75
C SER A 240 5.11 -17.63 -17.45
N SER A 241 6.07 -16.77 -17.75
CA SER A 241 5.86 -15.48 -18.41
C SER A 241 7.14 -14.99 -19.11
N ASP A 242 7.09 -13.82 -19.73
CA ASP A 242 8.23 -13.10 -20.31
C ASP A 242 8.82 -12.01 -19.38
N LEU A 243 8.42 -11.97 -18.10
CA LEU A 243 8.84 -10.94 -17.14
C LEU A 243 10.36 -10.81 -17.01
N GLU A 244 11.08 -11.93 -16.91
CA GLU A 244 12.55 -11.89 -16.77
C GLU A 244 13.19 -11.17 -17.97
N ALA A 245 12.79 -11.54 -19.19
CA ALA A 245 13.32 -10.95 -20.41
C ALA A 245 13.07 -9.43 -20.46
N ARG A 246 11.87 -8.99 -20.05
CA ARG A 246 11.52 -7.56 -19.96
C ARG A 246 12.35 -6.83 -18.91
N LEU A 247 12.51 -7.42 -17.71
CA LEU A 247 13.33 -6.84 -16.65
C LEU A 247 14.78 -6.63 -17.11
N ARG A 248 15.37 -7.62 -17.79
CA ARG A 248 16.73 -7.54 -18.34
C ARG A 248 16.85 -6.51 -19.45
N ALA A 249 15.89 -6.49 -20.38
CA ALA A 249 15.88 -5.52 -21.48
C ALA A 249 15.79 -4.07 -20.97
N GLY A 250 15.06 -3.84 -19.87
CA GLY A 250 14.96 -2.55 -19.21
C GLY A 250 16.12 -2.21 -18.27
N GLY A 251 17.11 -3.11 -18.09
CA GLY A 251 18.28 -2.86 -17.24
C GLY A 251 18.00 -2.88 -15.73
N TYR A 252 16.82 -3.36 -15.31
CA TYR A 252 16.42 -3.46 -13.91
C TYR A 252 17.21 -4.57 -13.21
N ASP A 253 17.79 -4.25 -12.04
CA ASP A 253 18.51 -5.23 -11.20
C ASP A 253 17.91 -5.39 -9.80
N THR A 254 16.96 -4.53 -9.44
CA THR A 254 16.27 -4.53 -8.16
C THR A 254 14.78 -4.71 -8.39
N VAL A 255 14.16 -5.62 -7.63
CA VAL A 255 12.72 -5.90 -7.71
C VAL A 255 12.06 -5.74 -6.34
N LEU A 256 10.98 -4.96 -6.31
CA LEU A 256 10.09 -4.81 -5.16
C LEU A 256 8.86 -5.68 -5.41
N ILE A 257 8.57 -6.62 -4.51
CA ILE A 257 7.48 -7.58 -4.67
C ILE A 257 6.31 -7.18 -3.77
N THR A 258 5.14 -6.97 -4.39
CA THR A 258 3.86 -6.68 -3.72
C THR A 258 2.76 -7.61 -4.25
N GLY A 259 1.59 -7.61 -3.62
CA GLY A 259 0.40 -8.33 -4.08
C GLY A 259 0.04 -9.58 -3.28
N THR A 260 -0.62 -10.53 -3.92
CA THR A 260 -1.19 -11.74 -3.26
C THR A 260 -0.86 -13.04 -4.02
N MET A 261 -0.78 -14.20 -3.38
CA MET A 261 -0.67 -14.42 -1.93
C MET A 261 0.79 -14.35 -1.49
N THR A 262 1.03 -13.77 -0.31
CA THR A 262 2.36 -13.56 0.28
C THR A 262 3.19 -14.85 0.22
N ASN A 263 2.65 -15.93 0.79
CA ASN A 263 3.29 -17.25 0.92
C ASN A 263 3.20 -18.14 -0.33
N VAL A 264 2.63 -17.65 -1.44
CA VAL A 264 2.46 -18.41 -2.68
C VAL A 264 3.09 -17.68 -3.84
N CYS A 265 2.32 -16.90 -4.62
CA CYS A 265 2.79 -16.27 -5.85
C CYS A 265 3.87 -15.21 -5.59
N CYS A 266 3.73 -14.41 -4.53
CA CYS A 266 4.70 -13.38 -4.18
C CYS A 266 6.03 -14.02 -3.75
N GLU A 267 6.00 -14.89 -2.74
CA GLU A 267 7.20 -15.59 -2.27
C GLU A 267 7.86 -16.46 -3.36
N SER A 268 7.09 -17.15 -4.19
CA SER A 268 7.64 -17.94 -5.30
C SER A 268 8.38 -17.04 -6.30
N THR A 269 7.77 -15.92 -6.68
CA THR A 269 8.39 -14.94 -7.58
C THR A 269 9.64 -14.33 -6.95
N ALA A 270 9.60 -14.01 -5.66
CA ALA A 270 10.72 -13.41 -4.94
C ALA A 270 11.91 -14.38 -4.80
N ARG A 271 11.65 -15.65 -4.50
CA ARG A 271 12.70 -16.68 -4.44
C ARG A 271 13.38 -16.85 -5.79
N ASP A 272 12.61 -16.94 -6.87
CA ASP A 272 13.16 -17.03 -8.23
C ASP A 272 13.93 -15.77 -8.60
N ALA A 273 13.42 -14.58 -8.26
CA ALA A 273 14.12 -13.32 -8.51
C ALA A 273 15.51 -13.30 -7.88
N MET A 274 15.63 -13.69 -6.60
CA MET A 274 16.94 -13.78 -5.96
C MET A 274 17.85 -14.78 -6.66
N MET A 275 17.35 -15.98 -6.96
CA MET A 275 18.15 -17.03 -7.61
C MET A 275 18.55 -16.66 -9.05
N LEU A 276 17.74 -15.84 -9.72
CA LEU A 276 18.06 -15.21 -10.99
C LEU A 276 18.94 -13.95 -10.82
N ASN A 277 19.51 -13.70 -9.65
CA ASN A 277 20.45 -12.59 -9.41
C ASN A 277 19.81 -11.18 -9.54
N PHE A 278 18.55 -11.03 -9.11
CA PHE A 278 17.96 -9.72 -8.81
C PHE A 278 18.04 -9.43 -7.31
N LYS A 279 18.35 -8.18 -6.95
CA LYS A 279 18.19 -7.69 -5.57
C LYS A 279 16.71 -7.70 -5.26
N THR A 280 16.30 -8.52 -4.30
CA THR A 280 14.89 -8.81 -4.08
C THR A 280 14.44 -8.26 -2.74
N ILE A 281 13.33 -7.51 -2.76
CA ILE A 281 12.73 -6.91 -1.57
C ILE A 281 11.25 -7.27 -1.54
N MET A 282 10.78 -7.91 -0.47
CA MET A 282 9.35 -8.12 -0.19
C MET A 282 8.82 -6.91 0.59
N VAL A 283 7.66 -6.38 0.17
CA VAL A 283 7.05 -5.21 0.81
C VAL A 283 6.05 -5.67 1.85
N SER A 284 6.41 -5.59 3.12
CA SER A 284 5.65 -6.21 4.21
C SER A 284 4.19 -5.77 4.28
N ASP A 285 3.91 -4.46 4.18
CA ASP A 285 2.58 -3.85 4.15
C ASP A 285 2.01 -3.69 2.72
N GLY A 286 2.69 -4.25 1.73
CA GLY A 286 2.30 -4.33 0.32
C GLY A 286 2.02 -5.77 -0.14
N ASN A 287 2.03 -6.74 0.78
CA ASN A 287 1.72 -8.14 0.52
C ASN A 287 0.57 -8.61 1.42
N ALA A 288 -0.27 -9.51 0.91
CA ALA A 288 -1.38 -10.07 1.69
C ALA A 288 -1.56 -11.58 1.45
N THR A 289 -2.14 -12.28 2.43
CA THR A 289 -2.59 -13.68 2.34
C THR A 289 -3.73 -13.90 3.35
N ALA A 290 -4.15 -15.14 3.60
CA ALA A 290 -5.34 -15.40 4.40
C ALA A 290 -5.16 -15.15 5.91
N THR A 291 -3.94 -15.28 6.44
CA THR A 291 -3.68 -15.16 7.90
C THR A 291 -2.36 -14.46 8.19
N ASP A 292 -2.27 -13.84 9.38
CA ASP A 292 -1.04 -13.22 9.87
C ASP A 292 0.08 -14.26 10.02
N GLU A 293 -0.24 -15.49 10.43
CA GLU A 293 0.75 -16.56 10.59
C GLU A 293 1.40 -16.94 9.26
N GLU A 294 0.59 -17.12 8.21
CA GLU A 294 1.09 -17.43 6.86
C GLU A 294 1.91 -16.27 6.29
N HIS A 295 1.44 -15.03 6.48
CA HIS A 295 2.12 -13.82 6.05
C HIS A 295 3.49 -13.69 6.72
N ASN A 296 3.53 -13.75 8.05
CA ASN A 296 4.76 -13.62 8.83
C ASN A 296 5.74 -14.76 8.58
N ALA A 297 5.26 -16.01 8.45
CA ALA A 297 6.13 -17.14 8.13
C ALA A 297 6.87 -16.95 6.80
N SER A 298 6.16 -16.44 5.79
CA SER A 298 6.72 -16.12 4.47
C SER A 298 7.76 -15.00 4.56
N LEU A 299 7.40 -13.87 5.21
CA LEU A 299 8.31 -12.74 5.37
C LEU A 299 9.59 -13.14 6.15
N ILE A 300 9.47 -13.93 7.22
CA ILE A 300 10.62 -14.43 7.98
C ILE A 300 11.52 -15.31 7.09
N ALA A 301 10.95 -16.23 6.31
CA ALA A 301 11.72 -17.10 5.43
C ALA A 301 12.47 -16.28 4.36
N MET A 302 11.80 -15.30 3.77
CA MET A 302 12.39 -14.36 2.81
C MET A 302 13.51 -13.54 3.45
N TYR A 303 13.26 -12.96 4.62
CA TYR A 303 14.19 -12.08 5.29
C TYR A 303 15.47 -12.80 5.75
N LEU A 304 15.36 -14.07 6.15
CA LEU A 304 16.53 -14.85 6.55
C LEU A 304 17.48 -15.12 5.38
N ILE A 305 16.95 -15.46 4.20
CA ILE A 305 17.75 -16.11 3.14
C ILE A 305 17.69 -15.40 1.79
N PHE A 306 16.50 -14.98 1.34
CA PHE A 306 16.25 -14.67 -0.08
C PHE A 306 16.24 -13.18 -0.41
N GLY A 307 15.94 -12.31 0.55
CA GLY A 307 15.86 -10.88 0.26
C GLY A 307 15.70 -10.05 1.50
N ASP A 308 15.52 -8.74 1.28
CA ASP A 308 15.13 -7.84 2.35
C ASP A 308 13.61 -7.81 2.49
N VAL A 309 13.16 -7.46 3.69
CA VAL A 309 11.76 -7.14 3.97
C VAL A 309 11.75 -5.71 4.46
N MET A 310 10.97 -4.85 3.79
CA MET A 310 10.83 -3.44 4.13
C MET A 310 9.35 -3.06 4.02
N ASP A 311 8.92 -2.03 4.74
CA ASP A 311 7.59 -1.45 4.53
C ASP A 311 7.61 -0.41 3.41
N THR A 312 6.41 -0.01 2.98
CA THR A 312 6.18 0.91 1.88
C THR A 312 6.83 2.26 2.14
N ASP A 313 6.67 2.81 3.35
CA ASP A 313 7.17 4.15 3.68
C ASP A 313 8.70 4.20 3.72
N PHE A 314 9.34 3.17 4.26
CA PHE A 314 10.79 3.04 4.27
C PHE A 314 11.35 2.94 2.85
N LEU A 315 10.69 2.17 1.97
CA LEU A 315 11.12 2.02 0.57
C LEU A 315 10.97 3.32 -0.21
N ILE A 316 9.87 4.05 -0.03
CA ILE A 316 9.67 5.37 -0.64
C ILE A 316 10.78 6.32 -0.18
N GLY A 317 11.09 6.35 1.13
CA GLY A 317 12.18 7.16 1.66
C GLY A 317 13.54 6.80 1.05
N CYS A 318 13.80 5.51 0.79
CA CYS A 318 15.01 5.07 0.12
C CYS A 318 15.06 5.52 -1.34
N LEU A 319 13.98 5.34 -2.10
CA LEU A 319 13.87 5.76 -3.51
C LEU A 319 14.10 7.27 -3.65
N GLU A 320 13.38 8.08 -2.89
CA GLU A 320 13.45 9.55 -2.97
C GLU A 320 14.84 10.06 -2.55
N ARG A 321 15.39 9.55 -1.44
CA ARG A 321 16.74 9.90 -0.99
C ARG A 321 17.78 9.56 -2.07
N ASN A 322 17.72 8.37 -2.64
CA ASN A 322 18.73 7.92 -3.60
C ASN A 322 18.59 8.64 -4.95
N GLN A 323 17.37 9.05 -5.35
CA GLN A 323 17.16 9.91 -6.52
C GLN A 323 17.83 11.27 -6.34
N VAL A 324 17.63 11.93 -5.19
CA VAL A 324 18.26 13.23 -4.88
C VAL A 324 19.79 13.12 -4.89
N LEU A 325 20.34 12.06 -4.28
CA LEU A 325 21.79 11.85 -4.27
C LEU A 325 22.37 11.63 -5.67
N LYS A 326 21.63 10.94 -6.55
CA LYS A 326 22.03 10.72 -7.95
C LYS A 326 22.02 12.03 -8.73
N GLN A 327 20.94 12.82 -8.63
CA GLN A 327 20.83 14.13 -9.28
C GLN A 327 21.90 15.12 -8.81
N ALA A 328 22.34 15.03 -7.55
CA ALA A 328 23.41 15.87 -7.01
C ALA A 328 24.82 15.45 -7.47
N ALA A 329 24.99 14.23 -7.99
CA ALA A 329 26.25 13.70 -8.47
C ALA A 329 26.49 13.94 -9.98
N GLU A 330 25.44 14.32 -10.72
CA GLU A 330 25.44 14.66 -12.14
C GLU A 330 25.74 16.15 -12.38
#